data_AF-A0A439JLF2-F1
#
_entry.id   AF-A0A439JLF2-F1
#
_cell.length_a   1.000
_cell.length_b   1.000
_cell.length_c   1.000
_cell.angle_alpha   90.00
_cell.angle_beta   90.00
_cell.angle_gamma   90.00
#
_symmetry.space_group_name_H-M   'P 1'
#
loop_
_entity.id
_entity.type
_entity.pdbx_description
1 polymer ?
#
loop_
_entity_poly.entity_id
_entity_poly.type
_entity_poly.pdbx_seq_one_letter_code
_entity_poly.pdbx_strand_id
1 'polypeptide(L)'
;VMSKMGISTYQSYCGAQIFDAIGLKTDFVQKYFTGTATLIEGVGLEEIAAETVSRHADGFGNDPVLRNSLEVGGEYMFRMRGEAHIWSPDAVATL
;
A
#
# COMPACT_ATOMS: atom_id res chain seq x y z
N VAL A 1 -0.06 2.33 -17.60
CA VAL A 1 0.44 1.07 -16.99
C VAL A 1 0.75 0.03 -18.08
N MET A 2 -0.25 -0.39 -18.88
CA MET A 2 -0.07 -1.39 -19.97
C MET A 2 1.05 -1.04 -20.98
N SER A 3 1.10 0.20 -21.46
CA SER A 3 2.12 0.64 -22.42
C SER A 3 3.55 0.62 -21.88
N LYS A 4 3.75 0.69 -20.55
CA LYS A 4 5.09 0.53 -19.95
C LYS A 4 5.66 -0.88 -20.18
N MET A 5 4.78 -1.85 -20.40
CA MET A 5 5.10 -3.27 -20.61
C MET A 5 4.84 -3.72 -22.05
N GLY A 6 4.59 -2.79 -22.98
CA GLY A 6 4.36 -3.08 -24.39
C GLY A 6 3.03 -3.76 -24.73
N ILE A 7 2.06 -3.77 -23.79
CA ILE A 7 0.74 -4.38 -24.02
C ILE A 7 -0.21 -3.34 -24.62
N SER A 8 -0.78 -3.65 -25.79
CA SER A 8 -1.65 -2.74 -26.55
C SER A 8 -3.15 -2.99 -26.38
N THR A 9 -3.56 -4.11 -25.78
CA THR A 9 -4.99 -4.46 -25.60
C THR A 9 -5.31 -4.75 -24.13
N TYR A 10 -6.50 -4.34 -23.70
CA TYR A 10 -6.98 -4.61 -22.34
C TYR A 10 -7.17 -6.10 -22.09
N GLN A 11 -7.66 -6.84 -23.09
CA GLN A 11 -7.88 -8.29 -23.00
C GLN A 11 -6.59 -9.05 -22.71
N SER A 12 -5.47 -8.65 -23.33
CA SER A 12 -4.16 -9.26 -23.05
C SER A 12 -3.59 -8.86 -21.69
N TYR A 13 -4.02 -7.74 -21.11
CA TYR A 13 -3.60 -7.33 -19.77
C TYR A 13 -4.40 -8.04 -18.66
N CYS A 14 -5.66 -8.36 -18.91
CA CYS A 14 -6.53 -9.02 -17.94
C CYS A 14 -6.01 -10.43 -17.61
N GLY A 15 -5.73 -10.67 -16.33
CA GLY A 15 -5.22 -11.96 -15.87
C GLY A 15 -3.73 -12.21 -16.15
N ALA A 16 -3.03 -11.30 -16.83
CA ALA A 16 -1.60 -11.44 -17.10
C ALA A 16 -0.72 -11.25 -15.87
N GLN A 17 -1.29 -10.77 -14.74
CA GLN A 17 -0.61 -10.60 -13.45
C GLN A 17 0.73 -9.86 -13.56
N ILE A 18 0.75 -8.76 -14.32
CA ILE A 18 1.96 -7.96 -14.57
C ILE A 18 2.25 -7.05 -13.36
N PHE A 19 2.59 -7.68 -12.24
CA PHE A 19 3.01 -7.06 -10.98
C PHE A 19 3.83 -8.06 -10.15
N ASP A 20 4.68 -7.53 -9.26
CA ASP A 20 5.43 -8.33 -8.29
C ASP A 20 4.84 -8.10 -6.89
N ALA A 21 4.69 -9.18 -6.11
CA ALA A 21 4.22 -9.12 -4.73
C ALA A 21 5.41 -9.01 -3.76
N ILE A 22 5.46 -7.91 -3.00
CA ILE A 22 6.50 -7.65 -1.99
C ILE A 22 5.84 -7.56 -0.62
N GLY A 23 6.33 -8.34 0.34
CA GLY A 23 5.84 -8.31 1.72
C GLY A 23 4.53 -9.11 1.93
N LEU A 24 4.20 -10.03 1.04
CA LEU A 24 3.05 -10.94 1.19
C LEU A 24 3.56 -12.37 1.38
N LYS A 25 2.89 -13.15 2.24
CA LYS A 25 3.27 -14.56 2.46
C LYS A 25 3.05 -15.40 1.20
N THR A 26 3.94 -16.33 0.93
CA THR A 26 3.85 -17.22 -0.23
C THR A 26 2.54 -18.01 -0.26
N ASP A 27 2.06 -18.54 0.87
CA ASP A 27 0.80 -19.29 0.95
C ASP A 27 -0.43 -18.44 0.57
N PHE A 28 -0.44 -17.18 0.98
CA PHE A 28 -1.45 -16.18 0.61
C PHE A 28 -1.42 -15.90 -0.90
N VAL A 29 -0.24 -15.62 -1.46
CA VAL A 29 -0.06 -15.38 -2.89
C VAL A 29 -0.47 -16.62 -3.69
N GLN A 30 -0.07 -17.81 -3.29
CA GLN A 30 -0.44 -19.05 -3.98
C GLN A 30 -1.95 -19.31 -3.98
N LYS A 31 -2.66 -18.93 -2.93
CA LYS A 31 -4.11 -19.14 -2.82
C LYS A 31 -4.95 -18.10 -3.57
N TYR A 32 -4.53 -16.83 -3.57
CA TYR A 32 -5.36 -15.72 -4.06
C TYR A 32 -4.80 -15.03 -5.32
N PHE A 33 -3.50 -15.15 -5.58
CA PHE A 33 -2.78 -14.55 -6.70
C PHE A 33 -1.82 -15.57 -7.34
N THR A 34 -2.32 -16.80 -7.57
CA THR A 34 -1.51 -17.92 -8.06
C THR A 34 -0.76 -17.53 -9.32
N GLY A 35 0.56 -17.75 -9.35
CA GLY A 35 1.43 -17.39 -10.49
C GLY A 35 2.17 -16.06 -10.34
N THR A 36 1.80 -15.21 -9.37
CA THR A 36 2.55 -13.99 -9.07
C THR A 36 3.85 -14.29 -8.32
N ALA A 37 4.94 -13.65 -8.74
CA ALA A 37 6.23 -13.77 -8.07
C ALA A 37 6.20 -13.02 -6.72
N THR A 38 6.71 -13.68 -5.67
CA THR A 38 7.00 -13.04 -4.39
C THR A 38 8.35 -13.50 -3.88
N LEU A 39 9.25 -12.55 -3.63
CA LEU A 39 10.63 -12.81 -3.19
C LEU A 39 10.83 -12.49 -1.71
N ILE A 40 10.00 -11.59 -1.18
CA ILE A 40 10.09 -11.11 0.19
C ILE A 40 8.77 -11.48 0.87
N GLU A 41 8.85 -12.45 1.78
CA GLU A 41 7.74 -12.86 2.64
C GLU A 41 7.26 -11.70 3.52
N GLY A 42 6.03 -11.78 4.03
CA GLY A 42 5.53 -10.77 4.95
C GLY A 42 4.19 -11.10 5.57
N VAL A 43 3.16 -10.31 5.26
CA VAL A 43 1.83 -10.41 5.88
C VAL A 43 0.94 -11.43 5.17
N GLY A 44 0.05 -12.07 5.92
CA GLY A 44 -0.95 -12.99 5.42
C GLY A 44 -2.37 -12.43 5.58
N LEU A 45 -3.36 -13.32 5.46
CA LEU A 45 -4.77 -12.92 5.51
C LEU A 45 -5.18 -12.34 6.86
N GLU A 46 -4.65 -12.86 7.97
CA GLU A 46 -5.01 -12.42 9.32
C GLU A 46 -4.56 -10.98 9.58
N GLU A 47 -3.32 -10.66 9.21
CA GLU A 47 -2.76 -9.31 9.38
C GLU A 47 -3.48 -8.30 8.47
N ILE A 48 -3.75 -8.67 7.21
CA ILE A 48 -4.51 -7.83 6.26
C ILE A 48 -5.92 -7.57 6.78
N ALA A 49 -6.58 -8.59 7.33
CA ALA A 49 -7.93 -8.46 7.88
C ALA A 49 -7.95 -7.55 9.10
N ALA A 50 -6.98 -7.70 10.02
CA ALA A 50 -6.86 -6.85 11.20
C ALA A 50 -6.64 -5.38 10.81
N GLU A 51 -5.74 -5.10 9.87
CA GLU A 51 -5.49 -3.74 9.38
C GLU A 51 -6.72 -3.15 8.68
N THR A 52 -7.43 -3.96 7.88
CA THR A 52 -8.66 -3.54 7.21
C THR A 52 -9.74 -3.15 8.23
N VAL A 53 -9.91 -3.94 9.29
CA VAL A 53 -10.88 -3.65 10.36
C VAL A 53 -10.46 -2.42 11.17
N SER A 54 -9.17 -2.24 11.43
CA SER A 54 -8.66 -1.03 12.11
C SER A 54 -9.00 0.22 11.30
N ARG A 55 -8.65 0.26 10.01
CA ARG A 55 -8.96 1.41 9.13
C ARG A 55 -10.45 1.67 9.01
N HIS A 56 -11.27 0.61 9.01
CA HIS A 56 -12.72 0.74 9.07
C HIS A 56 -13.17 1.39 10.39
N ALA A 57 -12.65 0.94 11.54
CA ALA A 57 -12.99 1.53 12.83
C ALA A 57 -12.60 3.01 12.90
N ASP A 58 -11.46 3.39 12.32
CA ASP A 58 -11.00 4.78 12.26
C ASP A 58 -11.93 5.64 11.38
N GLY A 59 -12.30 5.15 10.18
CA GLY A 59 -13.17 5.86 9.25
C GLY A 59 -14.63 6.00 9.71
N PHE A 60 -15.12 5.05 10.52
CA PHE A 60 -16.47 5.09 11.12
C PHE A 60 -16.45 5.55 12.59
N GLY A 61 -15.29 5.93 13.10
CA GLY A 61 -15.11 6.42 14.46
C GLY A 61 -15.75 7.80 14.67
N ASN A 62 -16.00 8.15 15.93
CA ASN A 62 -16.53 9.46 16.31
C ASN A 62 -15.39 10.44 16.64
N ASP A 63 -14.37 10.54 15.79
CA ASP A 63 -13.32 11.54 15.98
C ASP A 63 -13.89 12.94 15.65
N PRO A 64 -14.00 13.86 16.63
CA PRO A 64 -14.57 15.18 16.41
C PRO A 64 -13.71 16.05 15.47
N VAL A 65 -12.41 15.78 15.36
CA VAL A 65 -11.46 16.49 14.48
C VAL A 65 -11.63 16.04 13.04
N LEU A 66 -11.80 14.73 12.81
CA LEU A 66 -11.91 14.14 11.46
C LEU A 66 -13.36 14.01 10.96
N ARG A 67 -14.35 14.41 11.75
CA ARG A 67 -15.78 14.27 11.44
C ARG A 67 -16.19 14.75 10.05
N ASN A 68 -15.56 15.82 9.55
CA ASN A 68 -15.84 16.42 8.24
C ASN A 68 -14.58 16.54 7.36
N SER A 69 -13.49 15.86 7.71
CA SER A 69 -12.21 15.99 7.01
C SER A 69 -11.39 14.72 7.06
N LEU A 70 -10.65 14.44 6.00
CA LEU A 70 -9.67 13.35 5.99
C LEU A 70 -8.45 13.71 6.83
N GLU A 71 -7.71 12.68 7.23
CA GLU A 71 -6.39 12.87 7.81
C GLU A 71 -5.47 13.61 6.85
N VAL A 72 -4.55 14.39 7.45
CA VAL A 72 -3.59 15.23 6.75
C VAL A 72 -2.64 14.38 5.89
N GLY A 73 -2.36 13.13 6.26
CA GLY A 73 -1.45 12.22 5.57
C GLY A 73 0.00 12.70 5.55
N GLY A 74 0.79 12.14 4.64
CA GLY A 74 2.19 12.51 4.47
C GLY A 74 2.97 11.66 3.47
N GLU A 75 2.32 10.81 2.67
CA GLU A 75 3.01 9.84 1.80
C GLU A 75 3.87 10.53 0.71
N TYR A 76 3.33 11.56 0.05
CA TYR A 76 4.01 12.20 -1.07
C TYR A 76 4.97 13.32 -0.69
N MET A 77 4.75 13.98 0.45
CA MET A 77 5.55 15.11 0.91
C MET A 77 5.67 15.09 2.42
N PHE A 78 6.86 15.42 2.91
CA PHE A 78 7.14 15.53 4.34
C PHE A 78 6.13 16.45 5.04
N ARG A 79 5.61 15.98 6.18
CA ARG A 79 4.80 16.76 7.13
C ARG A 79 5.26 16.43 8.54
N MET A 80 5.25 17.40 9.45
CA MET A 80 5.73 17.23 10.83
C MET A 80 5.02 16.11 11.62
N ARG A 81 3.78 15.77 11.26
CA ARG A 81 2.99 14.68 11.87
C ARG A 81 2.52 13.67 10.80
N GLY A 82 3.23 13.60 9.67
CA GLY A 82 2.96 12.66 8.58
C GLY A 82 3.87 11.43 8.65
N GLU A 83 3.95 10.70 7.55
CA GLU A 83 4.87 9.57 7.44
C GLU A 83 6.35 9.99 7.58
N ALA A 84 7.19 9.03 7.97
CA ALA A 84 8.63 9.24 8.06
C ALA A 84 9.27 9.29 6.67
N HIS A 85 10.00 10.37 6.37
CA HIS A 85 10.72 10.56 5.11
C HIS A 85 12.22 10.56 5.36
N ILE A 86 12.99 9.95 4.46
CA ILE A 86 14.46 9.98 4.51
C ILE A 86 14.96 11.43 4.38
N TRP A 87 14.31 12.22 3.52
CA TRP A 87 14.59 13.65 3.34
C TRP A 87 13.66 14.49 4.23
N SER A 88 14.09 14.74 5.47
CA SER A 88 13.44 15.67 6.39
C SER A 88 14.21 17.00 6.49
N PRO A 89 13.57 18.10 6.90
CA PRO A 89 14.26 19.38 7.12
C PRO A 89 15.46 19.26 8.07
N ASP A 90 15.33 18.47 9.13
CA ASP A 90 16.40 18.22 10.08
C ASP A 90 17.57 17.49 9.42
N ALA A 91 17.29 16.42 8.65
CA ALA A 91 18.31 15.66 7.94
C ALA A 91 19.07 16.52 6.92
N VAL A 92 18.39 17.42 6.22
CA VAL A 92 19.00 18.36 5.26
C VAL A 92 19.80 19.44 5.99
N ALA A 93 19.33 19.93 7.13
CA ALA A 93 20.04 20.95 7.90
C ALA A 93 21.33 20.44 8.55
N THR A 94 21.42 19.15 8.84
CA THR A 94 22.62 18.50 9.40
C THR A 94 23.61 17.98 8.37
N LEU A 95 23.27 18.01 7.07
CA LEU A 95 24.13 17.56 5.97
C LEU A 95 25.15 18.65 5.57
#